data_AF-A0A1Y2E9J1-F1
#
_entry.id   AF-A0A1Y2E9J1-F1
#
_cell.length_a   1.000
_cell.length_b   1.000
_cell.length_c   1.000
_cell.angle_alpha   90.00
_cell.angle_beta   90.00
_cell.angle_gamma   90.00
#
_symmetry.space_group_name_H-M   'P 1'
#
loop_
_entity.id
_entity.type
_entity.pdbx_description
1 polymer ?
#
loop_
_entity_poly.entity_id
_entity_poly.type
_entity_poly.pdbx_seq_one_letter_code
_entity_poly.pdbx_strand_id
1 'polypeptide(L)'
;MDDWQEPALSSRHFHNRVGRGDRGSASRNKGRNGPFDVKSSFGTYELKYPALDKFTNTPSKKHKQTRSSPSMELFRLTDDGNGILGQLMLPDMIEATIVLAGSRKVLLKTAEDLEDHAKSEGSGKRGSEQDDCEGEGPKVDSDEPISDGESPDEEVQSNDSSAEESCGKSGSNRFHTFEKNSFQAPKFWIQWRGKVKRPGSPIEETNRNLMDTGMGYIVFSGNNCRKFKGTISCEALGWKDTSITGWKTVSRSERDKPVTWVPLKE
;
A
#
# COMPACT_ATOMS: atom_id res chain seq x y z
N MET A 1 21.25 -38.51 44.33
CA MET A 1 20.53 -37.21 44.26
C MET A 1 20.80 -36.72 42.86
N ASP A 2 19.82 -36.87 41.97
CA ASP A 2 19.96 -36.55 40.56
C ASP A 2 19.69 -35.06 40.32
N ASP A 3 20.65 -34.39 39.68
CA ASP A 3 20.64 -32.97 39.34
C ASP A 3 19.70 -32.70 38.15
N TRP A 4 18.41 -32.54 38.43
CA TRP A 4 17.43 -32.04 37.47
C TRP A 4 17.62 -30.55 37.12
N GLN A 5 18.59 -29.86 37.73
CA GLN A 5 18.79 -28.42 37.57
C GLN A 5 19.73 -28.04 36.40
N GLU A 6 20.62 -28.93 35.96
CA GLU A 6 21.57 -28.62 34.87
C GLU A 6 20.95 -28.46 33.46
N PRO A 7 19.89 -29.18 33.03
CA PRO A 7 19.35 -28.99 31.68
C PRO A 7 18.49 -27.71 31.56
N ALA A 8 18.08 -27.09 32.67
CA ALA A 8 17.25 -25.88 32.65
C ALA A 8 18.01 -24.61 32.25
N LEU A 9 19.35 -24.58 32.42
CA LEU A 9 20.18 -23.41 32.12
C LEU A 9 20.91 -23.50 30.76
N SER A 10 20.95 -24.68 30.14
CA SER A 10 21.62 -24.90 28.84
C SER A 10 20.74 -24.55 27.63
N SER A 11 19.42 -24.40 27.77
CA SER A 11 18.50 -24.13 26.64
C SER A 11 18.26 -22.63 26.42
N ARG A 12 19.33 -21.83 26.41
CA ARG A 12 19.29 -20.47 25.86
C ARG A 12 20.09 -20.44 24.57
N HIS A 13 19.43 -20.83 23.48
CA HIS A 13 19.87 -20.50 22.13
C HIS A 13 19.92 -18.97 21.99
N PHE A 14 21.11 -18.39 22.17
CA PHE A 14 21.40 -17.01 21.80
C PHE A 14 21.41 -16.88 20.27
N HIS A 15 20.23 -16.77 19.65
CA HIS A 15 20.10 -16.22 18.30
C HIS A 15 19.84 -14.72 18.38
N ASN A 16 20.88 -13.96 18.73
CA ASN A 16 20.98 -12.55 18.41
C ASN A 16 22.46 -12.15 18.34
N ARG A 17 23.18 -12.75 17.39
CA ARG A 17 24.49 -12.26 16.98
C ARG A 17 24.24 -11.20 15.91
N VAL A 18 24.09 -9.95 16.34
CA VAL A 18 24.33 -8.77 15.51
C VAL A 18 25.82 -8.81 15.16
N GLY A 19 26.15 -9.45 14.05
CA GLY A 19 27.48 -9.39 13.46
C GLY A 19 27.71 -7.99 12.90
N ARG A 20 28.33 -7.11 13.70
CA ARG A 20 29.13 -6.00 13.18
C ARG A 20 30.31 -6.63 12.44
N GLY A 21 30.14 -6.84 11.13
CA GLY A 21 31.21 -7.16 10.19
C GLY A 21 31.42 -5.97 9.27
N ASP A 22 32.53 -5.29 9.49
CA ASP A 22 33.03 -4.16 8.71
C ASP A 22 33.40 -4.59 7.28
N ARG A 23 33.22 -3.67 6.32
CA ARG A 23 33.78 -3.59 4.97
C ARG A 23 33.99 -4.87 4.14
N GLY A 24 33.24 -4.95 3.05
CA GLY A 24 33.74 -5.47 1.77
C GLY A 24 32.94 -6.63 1.17
N SER A 25 31.93 -6.32 0.35
CA SER A 25 31.71 -6.96 -0.96
C SER A 25 30.38 -6.48 -1.51
N ALA A 26 30.44 -5.68 -2.58
CA ALA A 26 29.33 -5.38 -3.45
C ALA A 26 28.90 -6.67 -4.19
N SER A 27 28.20 -7.56 -3.48
CA SER A 27 27.71 -8.82 -4.04
C SER A 27 26.30 -8.62 -4.59
N ARG A 28 26.17 -8.91 -5.90
CA ARG A 28 24.97 -8.77 -6.75
C ARG A 28 23.74 -9.62 -6.32
N ASN A 29 23.74 -10.15 -5.10
CA ASN A 29 22.72 -11.08 -4.58
C ASN A 29 21.87 -10.53 -3.41
N LYS A 30 21.82 -9.21 -3.21
CA LYS A 30 20.97 -8.53 -2.21
C LYS A 30 19.44 -8.79 -2.36
N GLY A 31 19.01 -9.48 -3.42
CA GLY A 31 17.59 -9.63 -3.79
C GLY A 31 16.88 -10.91 -3.34
N ARG A 32 17.49 -11.78 -2.51
CA ARG A 32 16.81 -13.02 -2.05
C ARG A 32 16.49 -13.07 -0.55
N ASN A 33 17.33 -12.49 0.31
CA ASN A 33 17.18 -12.62 1.77
C ASN A 33 17.20 -11.27 2.53
N GLY A 34 17.12 -10.15 1.81
CA GLY A 34 17.02 -8.83 2.45
C GLY A 34 15.64 -8.60 3.08
N PRO A 35 15.53 -7.63 4.02
CA PRO A 35 14.23 -7.18 4.53
C PRO A 35 13.34 -6.73 3.36
N PHE A 36 12.03 -6.85 3.56
CA PHE A 36 11.07 -6.41 2.55
C PHE A 36 11.19 -4.90 2.30
N ASP A 37 11.38 -4.52 1.04
CA ASP A 37 11.32 -3.13 0.59
C ASP A 37 10.08 -2.97 -0.30
N VAL A 38 9.16 -2.09 0.08
CA VAL A 38 7.93 -1.83 -0.67
C VAL A 38 8.22 -1.39 -2.11
N LYS A 39 9.33 -0.67 -2.35
CA LYS A 39 9.73 -0.22 -3.69
C LYS A 39 10.07 -1.37 -4.61
N SER A 40 10.45 -2.52 -4.05
CA SER A 40 10.67 -3.74 -4.83
C SER A 40 9.40 -4.26 -5.51
N SER A 41 8.21 -3.81 -5.09
CA SER A 41 6.94 -4.13 -5.75
C SER A 41 6.72 -3.34 -7.05
N PHE A 42 7.39 -2.20 -7.26
CA PHE A 42 7.09 -1.34 -8.40
C PHE A 42 7.54 -1.92 -9.73
N GLY A 43 6.67 -1.86 -10.74
CA GLY A 43 6.93 -2.44 -12.04
C GLY A 43 5.69 -2.98 -12.72
N THR A 44 5.93 -3.61 -13.86
CA THR A 44 4.90 -4.24 -14.69
C THR A 44 4.89 -5.74 -14.42
N TYR A 45 3.69 -6.26 -14.23
CA TYR A 45 3.38 -7.66 -14.00
C TYR A 45 2.52 -8.16 -15.15
N GLU A 46 2.88 -9.29 -15.70
CA GLU A 46 2.02 -10.03 -16.62
C GLU A 46 1.16 -10.98 -15.80
N LEU A 47 -0.13 -11.05 -16.14
CA LEU A 47 -1.12 -11.78 -15.37
C LEU A 47 -1.54 -13.04 -16.09
N LYS A 48 -1.64 -14.13 -15.32
CA LYS A 48 -2.40 -15.31 -15.71
C LYS A 48 -3.68 -15.34 -14.89
N TYR A 49 -4.79 -15.33 -15.63
CA TYR A 49 -6.13 -15.34 -15.08
C TYR A 49 -6.91 -16.54 -15.63
N PRO A 50 -7.05 -17.64 -14.89
CA PRO A 50 -7.69 -18.86 -15.39
C PRO A 50 -9.14 -18.66 -15.84
N ALA A 51 -9.85 -17.69 -15.27
CA ALA A 51 -11.21 -17.40 -15.72
C ALA A 51 -11.25 -16.62 -17.05
N LEU A 52 -10.14 -16.04 -17.52
CA LEU A 52 -10.04 -15.42 -18.85
C LEU A 52 -10.26 -16.45 -19.96
N ASP A 53 -9.76 -17.67 -19.77
CA ASP A 53 -9.82 -18.76 -20.75
C ASP A 53 -11.26 -19.14 -21.11
N LYS A 54 -12.23 -18.85 -20.23
CA LYS A 54 -13.66 -19.09 -20.49
C LYS A 54 -14.26 -18.07 -21.45
N PHE A 55 -13.68 -16.87 -21.54
CA PHE A 55 -14.23 -15.76 -22.32
C PHE A 55 -13.43 -15.47 -23.60
N THR A 56 -12.15 -15.86 -23.66
CA THR A 56 -11.31 -15.68 -24.87
C THR A 56 -11.50 -16.79 -25.91
N ASN A 57 -12.08 -17.94 -25.52
CA ASN A 57 -12.32 -19.09 -26.39
C ASN A 57 -13.53 -18.97 -27.31
N THR A 58 -14.22 -17.82 -27.37
CA THR A 58 -15.22 -17.59 -28.42
C THR A 58 -14.52 -17.47 -29.78
N PRO A 59 -14.81 -18.35 -30.76
CA PRO A 59 -14.18 -18.33 -32.08
C PRO A 59 -14.76 -17.20 -32.93
N SER A 60 -14.47 -15.94 -32.56
CA SER A 60 -14.73 -14.80 -33.42
C SER A 60 -13.72 -14.81 -34.56
N LYS A 61 -14.10 -15.42 -35.68
CA LYS A 61 -13.41 -15.36 -36.96
C LYS A 61 -13.17 -13.88 -37.33
N LYS A 62 -11.93 -13.57 -37.75
CA LYS A 62 -11.51 -12.31 -38.40
C LYS A 62 -11.38 -11.06 -37.51
N HIS A 63 -10.30 -10.99 -36.72
CA HIS A 63 -9.43 -9.81 -36.73
C HIS A 63 -8.13 -10.13 -35.98
N LYS A 64 -7.00 -10.09 -36.69
CA LYS A 64 -5.64 -10.25 -36.14
C LYS A 64 -5.23 -8.95 -35.44
N GLN A 65 -6.10 -8.42 -34.58
CA GLN A 65 -5.79 -7.25 -33.78
C GLN A 65 -4.95 -7.73 -32.60
N THR A 66 -3.79 -7.12 -32.42
CA THR A 66 -2.85 -7.40 -31.35
C THR A 66 -3.54 -7.19 -30.01
N ARG A 67 -4.19 -8.23 -29.47
CA ARG A 67 -4.76 -8.16 -28.12
C ARG A 67 -3.60 -7.92 -27.15
N SER A 68 -3.68 -6.84 -26.38
CA SER A 68 -2.75 -6.60 -25.29
C SER A 68 -2.81 -7.79 -24.33
N SER A 69 -1.69 -8.14 -23.68
CA SER A 69 -1.71 -9.18 -22.65
C SER A 69 -2.29 -8.62 -21.34
N PRO A 70 -3.00 -9.44 -20.55
CA PRO A 70 -3.39 -9.10 -19.19
C PRO A 70 -2.18 -8.63 -18.38
N SER A 71 -2.27 -7.45 -17.78
CA SER A 71 -1.17 -6.86 -17.04
C SER A 71 -1.63 -6.04 -15.83
N MET A 72 -0.75 -5.93 -14.85
CA MET A 72 -0.89 -5.05 -13.70
C MET A 72 0.38 -4.24 -13.55
N GLU A 73 0.26 -2.95 -13.30
CA GLU A 73 1.40 -2.06 -13.16
C GLU A 73 1.32 -1.33 -11.83
N LEU A 74 2.40 -1.40 -11.04
CA LEU A 74 2.51 -0.73 -9.74
C LEU A 74 3.48 0.45 -9.89
N PHE A 75 3.02 1.67 -9.57
CA PHE A 75 3.70 2.90 -9.94
C PHE A 75 4.43 3.58 -8.79
N ARG A 76 3.71 3.82 -7.69
CA ARG A 76 4.15 4.70 -6.60
C ARG A 76 3.42 4.38 -5.31
N LEU A 77 3.86 4.97 -4.21
CA LEU A 77 3.06 5.01 -2.99
C LEU A 77 1.96 6.08 -3.11
N THR A 78 0.91 5.91 -2.32
CA THR A 78 -0.02 7.01 -2.00
C THR A 78 0.71 8.10 -1.22
N ASP A 79 0.11 9.29 -1.17
CA ASP A 79 0.77 10.48 -0.62
C ASP A 79 1.02 10.34 0.89
N ASP A 80 0.14 9.61 1.58
CA ASP A 80 0.26 9.22 2.98
C ASP A 80 1.26 8.06 3.22
N GLY A 81 1.76 7.43 2.14
CA GLY A 81 2.72 6.33 2.17
C GLY A 81 2.15 4.98 2.63
N ASN A 82 0.84 4.88 2.90
CA ASN A 82 0.25 3.66 3.47
C ASN A 82 -0.28 2.68 2.42
N GLY A 83 -0.40 3.13 1.17
CA GLY A 83 -0.84 2.33 0.04
C GLY A 83 0.11 2.36 -1.14
N ILE A 84 -0.06 1.42 -2.07
CA ILE A 84 0.61 1.38 -3.37
C ILE A 84 -0.45 1.59 -4.45
N LEU A 85 -0.21 2.55 -5.33
CA LEU A 85 -1.07 2.84 -6.48
C LEU A 85 -0.60 2.09 -7.72
N GLY A 86 -1.58 1.64 -8.50
CA GLY A 86 -1.33 0.90 -9.72
C GLY A 86 -2.48 0.96 -10.71
N GLN A 87 -2.31 0.23 -11.82
CA GLN A 87 -3.32 0.01 -12.83
C GLN A 87 -3.44 -1.50 -13.12
N LEU A 88 -4.65 -1.96 -13.34
CA LEU A 88 -5.00 -3.31 -13.75
C LEU A 88 -5.64 -3.25 -15.13
N MET A 89 -5.08 -4.01 -16.07
CA MET A 89 -5.54 -4.12 -17.45
C MET A 89 -5.84 -5.58 -17.76
N LEU A 90 -7.12 -5.94 -17.79
CA LEU A 90 -7.62 -7.18 -18.34
C LEU A 90 -8.30 -6.86 -19.69
N PRO A 91 -7.64 -7.17 -20.82
CA PRO A 91 -8.15 -6.89 -22.15
C PRO A 91 -9.59 -7.34 -22.33
N ASP A 92 -10.40 -6.48 -22.94
CA ASP A 92 -11.82 -6.71 -23.21
C ASP A 92 -12.71 -6.93 -21.96
N MET A 93 -12.18 -6.72 -20.75
CA MET A 93 -12.90 -6.98 -19.49
C MET A 93 -12.79 -5.86 -18.47
N ILE A 94 -11.58 -5.52 -18.02
CA ILE A 94 -11.37 -4.57 -16.92
C ILE A 94 -10.23 -3.62 -17.29
N GLU A 95 -10.51 -2.33 -17.23
CA GLU A 95 -9.48 -1.29 -17.18
C GLU A 95 -9.70 -0.50 -15.90
N ALA A 96 -8.81 -0.68 -14.93
CA ALA A 96 -9.01 -0.19 -13.58
C ALA A 96 -7.76 0.41 -12.95
N THR A 97 -7.99 1.40 -12.09
CA THR A 97 -7.02 1.85 -11.11
C THR A 97 -7.08 0.91 -9.92
N ILE A 98 -5.93 0.60 -9.32
CA ILE A 98 -5.84 -0.24 -8.13
C ILE A 98 -5.09 0.48 -7.00
N VAL A 99 -5.49 0.16 -5.77
CA VAL A 99 -4.78 0.52 -4.56
C VAL A 99 -4.54 -0.74 -3.73
N LEU A 100 -3.33 -0.87 -3.20
CA LEU A 100 -2.90 -1.98 -2.38
C LEU A 100 -2.49 -1.47 -0.99
N ALA A 101 -2.82 -2.20 0.07
CA ALA A 101 -2.40 -1.85 1.42
C ALA A 101 -2.06 -3.09 2.26
N GLY A 102 -1.20 -2.92 3.27
CA GLY A 102 -0.77 -4.01 4.14
C GLY A 102 -1.88 -4.58 5.04
N SER A 103 -2.98 -3.85 5.24
CA SER A 103 -4.14 -4.32 6.00
C SER A 103 -5.46 -3.84 5.37
N ARG A 104 -6.55 -4.55 5.67
CA ARG A 104 -7.89 -4.17 5.19
C ARG A 104 -8.35 -2.81 5.73
N LYS A 105 -8.02 -2.51 6.99
CA LYS A 105 -8.35 -1.22 7.62
C LYS A 105 -7.64 -0.06 6.92
N VAL A 106 -6.35 -0.23 6.62
CA VAL A 106 -5.58 0.77 5.86
C VAL A 106 -6.12 0.90 4.44
N LEU A 107 -6.44 -0.20 3.77
CA LEU A 107 -6.99 -0.18 2.41
C LEU A 107 -8.25 0.68 2.31
N LEU A 108 -9.21 0.46 3.22
CA LEU A 108 -10.49 1.19 3.20
C LEU A 108 -10.27 2.68 3.41
N LYS A 109 -9.48 3.05 4.42
CA LYS A 109 -9.14 4.46 4.68
C LYS A 109 -8.47 5.11 3.47
N THR A 110 -7.44 4.45 2.91
CA THR A 110 -6.74 4.99 1.74
C THR A 110 -7.64 5.10 0.51
N ALA A 111 -8.60 4.19 0.33
CA ALA A 111 -9.56 4.26 -0.77
C ALA A 111 -10.58 5.41 -0.58
N GLU A 112 -11.00 5.67 0.66
CA GLU A 112 -11.85 6.82 1.02
C GLU A 112 -11.11 8.14 0.77
N ASP A 113 -9.86 8.27 1.25
CA ASP A 113 -9.03 9.45 1.03
C ASP A 113 -8.90 9.77 -0.49
N LEU A 114 -8.68 8.74 -1.32
CA LEU A 114 -8.61 8.89 -2.78
C LEU A 114 -9.94 9.33 -3.42
N GLU A 115 -11.08 8.95 -2.85
CA GLU A 115 -12.39 9.44 -3.32
C GLU A 115 -12.60 10.90 -3.02
N ASP A 116 -12.24 11.33 -1.82
CA ASP A 116 -12.44 12.72 -1.38
C ASP A 116 -11.56 13.67 -2.20
N HIS A 117 -10.32 13.26 -2.49
CA HIS A 117 -9.45 13.96 -3.43
C HIS A 117 -10.06 14.04 -4.85
N ALA A 118 -10.62 12.93 -5.35
CA ALA A 118 -11.25 12.91 -6.68
C ALA A 118 -12.52 13.79 -6.77
N LYS A 119 -13.29 13.90 -5.68
CA LYS A 119 -14.46 14.78 -5.60
C LYS A 119 -14.05 16.26 -5.54
N SER A 120 -13.00 16.59 -4.79
CA SER A 120 -12.49 17.95 -4.64
C SER A 120 -11.95 18.53 -5.96
N GLU A 121 -11.25 17.74 -6.78
CA GLU A 121 -10.73 18.21 -8.07
C GLU A 121 -11.81 18.37 -9.16
N GLY A 122 -12.97 17.70 -9.00
CA GLY A 122 -14.12 17.83 -9.89
C GLY A 122 -15.02 19.03 -9.59
N SER A 123 -14.94 19.60 -8.39
CA SER A 123 -15.68 20.79 -8.00
C SER A 123 -14.80 22.03 -8.18
N GLY A 124 -14.76 22.57 -9.40
CA GLY A 124 -14.35 23.95 -9.64
C GLY A 124 -15.33 24.91 -8.97
N LYS A 125 -15.24 25.09 -7.65
CA LYS A 125 -15.92 26.14 -6.91
C LYS A 125 -14.92 27.27 -6.67
N ARG A 126 -15.26 28.41 -7.28
CA ARG A 126 -14.65 29.73 -7.12
C ARG A 126 -14.27 30.00 -5.67
N GLY A 127 -13.12 30.66 -5.52
CA GLY A 127 -12.62 31.14 -4.26
C GLY A 127 -13.66 31.93 -3.47
N SER A 128 -13.57 31.73 -2.16
CA SER A 128 -13.84 32.77 -1.19
C SER A 128 -12.68 32.73 -0.21
N GLU A 129 -11.64 33.49 -0.55
CA GLU A 129 -10.85 34.16 0.48
C GLU A 129 -11.85 34.97 1.31
N GLN A 130 -11.94 34.66 2.60
CA GLN A 130 -12.45 35.60 3.57
C GLN A 130 -11.49 35.61 4.74
N ASP A 131 -10.52 36.50 4.56
CA ASP A 131 -9.77 37.18 5.59
C ASP A 131 -10.72 38.08 6.42
N ASP A 132 -10.19 38.61 7.52
CA ASP A 132 -10.76 39.53 8.50
C ASP A 132 -11.53 38.93 9.70
N CYS A 133 -11.36 39.35 10.94
CA CYS A 133 -10.32 40.07 11.70
C CYS A 133 -10.91 40.22 13.14
N GLU A 134 -10.04 40.16 14.15
CA GLU A 134 -10.09 40.86 15.46
C GLU A 134 -11.26 40.69 16.45
N GLY A 135 -10.89 40.56 17.74
CA GLY A 135 -11.83 40.56 18.87
C GLY A 135 -11.13 40.36 20.22
N GLU A 136 -10.70 41.49 20.78
CA GLU A 136 -10.03 41.79 22.06
C GLU A 136 -10.41 40.96 23.31
N GLY A 137 -9.43 40.82 24.23
CA GLY A 137 -9.63 40.35 25.61
C GLY A 137 -10.40 41.35 26.49
N PRO A 138 -10.62 41.06 27.79
CA PRO A 138 -9.55 41.32 28.75
C PRO A 138 -9.44 40.36 29.96
N LYS A 139 -8.31 40.50 30.64
CA LYS A 139 -7.87 39.92 31.91
C LYS A 139 -8.82 40.22 33.08
N VAL A 140 -8.88 39.29 34.04
CA VAL A 140 -9.11 39.60 35.45
C VAL A 140 -8.38 38.58 36.34
N ASP A 141 -7.39 39.10 37.06
CA ASP A 141 -6.72 38.56 38.25
C ASP A 141 -7.70 38.20 39.38
N SER A 142 -7.38 37.17 40.18
CA SER A 142 -7.66 37.11 41.63
C SER A 142 -6.96 35.91 42.29
N ASP A 143 -5.84 36.22 42.94
CA ASP A 143 -5.35 35.81 44.28
C ASP A 143 -5.44 34.34 44.80
N GLU A 144 -4.26 33.82 45.16
CA GLU A 144 -4.02 32.72 46.13
C GLU A 144 -4.28 33.18 47.60
N PRO A 145 -4.27 32.27 48.61
CA PRO A 145 -3.00 31.91 49.25
C PRO A 145 -2.83 30.44 49.73
N ILE A 146 -1.62 29.90 49.50
CA ILE A 146 -0.67 29.20 50.40
C ILE A 146 -1.20 28.18 51.45
N SER A 147 -0.67 26.95 51.40
CA SER A 147 -0.25 26.20 52.61
C SER A 147 0.88 25.21 52.30
N ASP A 148 1.98 25.38 53.04
CA ASP A 148 3.25 24.67 53.04
C ASP A 148 3.18 23.17 53.41
N GLY A 149 4.21 22.41 52.99
CA GLY A 149 4.47 21.05 53.48
C GLY A 149 5.64 20.30 52.82
N GLU A 150 6.85 20.85 52.96
CA GLU A 150 8.19 20.21 53.05
C GLU A 150 8.53 18.87 52.32
N SER A 151 9.53 18.98 51.42
CA SER A 151 10.55 17.97 51.00
C SER A 151 11.46 17.52 52.17
N PRO A 152 12.33 16.46 52.09
CA PRO A 152 13.26 16.06 51.00
C PRO A 152 13.34 14.52 50.77
N ASP A 153 14.11 13.89 49.88
CA ASP A 153 15.49 14.10 49.44
C ASP A 153 15.85 13.23 48.19
N GLU A 154 16.80 13.77 47.43
CA GLU A 154 17.75 13.30 46.38
C GLU A 154 17.74 11.83 45.84
N GLU A 155 18.04 11.51 44.56
CA GLU A 155 19.26 11.87 43.81
C GLU A 155 19.09 11.93 42.27
N VAL A 156 19.91 12.82 41.72
CA VAL A 156 20.26 13.15 40.33
C VAL A 156 20.94 12.03 39.53
N GLN A 157 20.66 11.92 38.23
CA GLN A 157 21.71 11.71 37.22
C GLN A 157 21.40 12.45 35.90
N SER A 158 22.30 13.37 35.61
CA SER A 158 22.46 14.23 34.43
C SER A 158 23.10 13.52 33.24
N ASN A 159 22.67 13.85 32.02
CA ASN A 159 23.48 14.12 30.81
C ASN A 159 22.57 14.02 29.58
N ASP A 160 22.72 14.78 28.51
CA ASP A 160 23.45 15.99 28.16
C ASP A 160 22.88 16.34 26.79
N SER A 161 22.67 17.62 26.56
CA SER A 161 22.05 18.16 25.37
C SER A 161 22.99 18.01 24.17
N SER A 162 22.48 17.51 23.05
CA SER A 162 23.02 17.88 21.75
C SER A 162 21.87 18.04 20.78
N ALA A 163 21.32 19.26 20.81
CA ALA A 163 20.57 19.84 19.72
C ALA A 163 21.59 20.29 18.66
N GLU A 164 21.81 19.47 17.64
CA GLU A 164 22.57 19.85 16.45
C GLU A 164 21.79 19.36 15.22
N GLU A 165 21.15 20.33 14.58
CA GLU A 165 20.95 20.46 13.13
C GLU A 165 20.00 19.50 12.37
N SER A 166 18.86 20.10 12.05
CA SER A 166 18.05 19.93 10.84
C SER A 166 18.87 19.58 9.57
N CYS A 167 18.67 18.37 9.04
CA CYS A 167 18.23 18.19 7.65
C CYS A 167 17.58 16.81 7.40
N GLY A 168 16.38 16.78 6.81
CA GLY A 168 15.91 15.68 5.95
C GLY A 168 15.07 14.51 6.51
N LYS A 169 14.59 14.53 7.76
CA LYS A 169 13.78 13.42 8.31
C LYS A 169 12.27 13.52 8.00
N SER A 170 11.90 13.42 6.72
CA SER A 170 10.51 13.14 6.28
C SER A 170 10.37 11.76 5.58
N GLY A 171 11.45 10.98 5.53
CA GLY A 171 11.49 9.69 4.83
C GLY A 171 11.31 8.44 5.70
N SER A 172 11.47 8.52 7.03
CA SER A 172 11.71 7.31 7.85
C SER A 172 10.45 6.59 8.35
N ASN A 173 9.30 7.26 8.47
CA ASN A 173 8.10 6.64 9.05
C ASN A 173 7.17 5.96 8.03
N ARG A 174 7.36 6.23 6.72
CA ARG A 174 6.48 5.70 5.66
C ARG A 174 6.66 4.21 5.38
N PHE A 175 7.77 3.61 5.80
CA PHE A 175 8.08 2.20 5.52
C PHE A 175 7.68 1.24 6.64
N HIS A 176 7.47 1.74 7.86
CA HIS A 176 7.20 0.90 9.03
C HIS A 176 5.85 0.17 8.93
N THR A 177 4.88 0.72 8.20
CA THR A 177 3.57 0.09 7.92
C THR A 177 3.72 -1.27 7.23
N PHE A 178 4.80 -1.48 6.47
CA PHE A 178 5.06 -2.72 5.74
C PHE A 178 6.08 -3.65 6.42
N GLU A 179 6.79 -3.15 7.44
CA GLU A 179 7.89 -3.87 8.09
C GLU A 179 7.42 -5.03 8.98
N LYS A 180 6.19 -4.95 9.53
CA LYS A 180 5.58 -6.05 10.31
C LYS A 180 5.33 -7.34 9.51
N ASN A 181 5.49 -7.33 8.19
CA ASN A 181 5.34 -8.48 7.28
C ASN A 181 6.69 -9.03 6.75
N SER A 182 7.81 -8.71 7.40
CA SER A 182 9.16 -8.99 6.88
C SER A 182 9.58 -10.48 6.89
N PHE A 183 8.84 -11.38 7.55
CA PHE A 183 9.32 -12.75 7.79
C PHE A 183 8.89 -13.83 6.79
N GLN A 184 7.91 -13.60 5.91
CA GLN A 184 7.63 -14.49 4.77
C GLN A 184 6.52 -13.89 3.89
N ALA A 185 6.77 -13.82 2.57
CA ALA A 185 5.78 -13.55 1.52
C ALA A 185 4.84 -12.35 1.77
N PRO A 186 5.25 -11.12 1.39
CA PRO A 186 4.46 -9.90 1.62
C PRO A 186 3.02 -10.02 1.08
N LYS A 187 2.04 -9.81 1.96
CA LYS A 187 0.61 -9.84 1.63
C LYS A 187 0.02 -8.44 1.62
N PHE A 188 -0.77 -8.15 0.60
CA PHE A 188 -1.50 -6.90 0.43
C PHE A 188 -2.96 -7.18 0.14
N TRP A 189 -3.83 -6.38 0.73
CA TRP A 189 -5.22 -6.26 0.29
C TRP A 189 -5.25 -5.35 -0.93
N ILE A 190 -6.12 -5.66 -1.90
CA ILE A 190 -6.30 -4.85 -3.11
C ILE A 190 -7.75 -4.37 -3.17
N GLN A 191 -7.93 -3.12 -3.56
CA GLN A 191 -9.18 -2.59 -4.06
C GLN A 191 -8.93 -2.02 -5.46
N TRP A 192 -9.86 -2.27 -6.37
CA TRP A 192 -9.80 -1.77 -7.72
C TRP A 192 -11.09 -1.06 -8.08
N ARG A 193 -10.95 -0.10 -9.01
CA ARG A 193 -12.06 0.66 -9.58
C ARG A 193 -11.81 0.98 -11.02
N GLY A 194 -12.81 0.77 -11.85
CA GLY A 194 -12.69 1.14 -13.26
C GLY A 194 -13.78 0.59 -14.14
N LYS A 195 -13.50 0.64 -15.43
CA LYS A 195 -14.44 0.26 -16.48
C LYS A 195 -14.46 -1.24 -16.63
N VAL A 196 -15.65 -1.81 -16.57
CA VAL A 196 -15.92 -3.22 -16.83
C VAL A 196 -16.72 -3.37 -18.12
N LYS A 197 -16.24 -4.27 -18.98
CA LYS A 197 -16.88 -4.68 -20.23
C LYS A 197 -17.40 -6.11 -20.06
N ARG A 198 -18.71 -6.30 -20.19
CA ARG A 198 -19.31 -7.65 -20.17
C ARG A 198 -19.14 -8.34 -21.53
N PRO A 199 -18.59 -9.58 -21.55
CA PRO A 199 -18.52 -10.34 -22.79
C PRO A 199 -19.90 -10.86 -23.18
N GLY A 200 -20.36 -10.55 -24.41
CA GLY A 200 -21.53 -11.19 -25.02
C GLY A 200 -22.86 -10.42 -25.09
N SER A 201 -22.91 -9.11 -24.80
CA SER A 201 -24.14 -8.32 -25.06
C SER A 201 -24.23 -7.92 -26.54
N PRO A 202 -25.20 -8.41 -27.34
CA PRO A 202 -25.19 -8.21 -28.79
C PRO A 202 -25.66 -6.83 -29.27
N ILE A 203 -26.09 -5.91 -28.40
CA ILE A 203 -26.79 -4.70 -28.83
C ILE A 203 -26.35 -3.50 -27.98
N GLU A 204 -25.98 -2.44 -28.71
CA GLU A 204 -25.68 -1.05 -28.29
C GLU A 204 -24.36 -0.74 -27.58
N GLU A 205 -23.59 0.14 -28.23
CA GLU A 205 -22.31 0.73 -27.81
C GLU A 205 -22.44 1.70 -26.63
N THR A 206 -23.67 2.02 -26.24
CA THR A 206 -23.98 3.10 -25.29
C THR A 206 -23.80 2.70 -23.82
N ASN A 207 -23.80 1.41 -23.48
CA ASN A 207 -23.73 0.91 -22.09
C ASN A 207 -22.54 -0.04 -21.80
N ARG A 208 -21.51 -0.07 -22.65
CA ARG A 208 -20.39 -1.04 -22.55
C ARG A 208 -19.36 -0.75 -21.46
N ASN A 209 -19.42 0.41 -20.81
CA ASN A 209 -18.46 0.82 -19.80
C ASN A 209 -19.17 1.04 -18.46
N LEU A 210 -19.56 -0.05 -17.80
CA LEU A 210 -20.04 0.04 -16.43
C LEU A 210 -18.83 0.36 -15.54
N MET A 211 -18.94 1.41 -14.70
CA MET A 211 -17.97 1.57 -13.62
C MET A 211 -18.30 0.55 -12.55
N ASP A 212 -17.31 -0.22 -12.13
CA ASP A 212 -17.44 -1.23 -11.08
C ASP A 212 -16.25 -1.12 -10.11
N THR A 213 -16.41 -1.72 -8.95
CA THR A 213 -15.36 -1.85 -7.94
C THR A 213 -15.28 -3.29 -7.46
N GLY A 214 -14.11 -3.67 -6.98
CA GLY A 214 -13.97 -4.94 -6.31
C GLY A 214 -12.76 -4.98 -5.41
N MET A 215 -12.67 -6.08 -4.67
CA MET A 215 -11.63 -6.31 -3.68
C MET A 215 -10.97 -7.67 -3.89
N GLY A 216 -9.84 -7.85 -3.23
CA GLY A 216 -9.17 -9.13 -3.11
C GLY A 216 -7.90 -9.01 -2.28
N TYR A 217 -6.93 -9.86 -2.58
CA TYR A 217 -5.59 -9.76 -2.01
C TYR A 217 -4.53 -10.28 -2.99
N ILE A 218 -3.28 -9.89 -2.77
CA ILE A 218 -2.11 -10.47 -3.41
C ILE A 218 -1.10 -10.89 -2.34
N VAL A 219 -0.38 -11.97 -2.61
CA VAL A 219 0.71 -12.48 -1.78
C VAL A 219 1.91 -12.71 -2.68
N PHE A 220 2.98 -11.96 -2.44
CA PHE A 220 4.22 -12.08 -3.19
C PHE A 220 5.01 -13.31 -2.75
N SER A 221 5.59 -14.01 -3.71
CA SER A 221 6.53 -15.11 -3.46
C SER A 221 7.90 -14.54 -3.13
N GLY A 222 8.06 -14.13 -1.87
CA GLY A 222 9.28 -13.55 -1.31
C GLY A 222 9.39 -12.03 -1.43
N ASN A 223 10.44 -11.50 -0.81
CA ASN A 223 10.60 -10.05 -0.57
C ASN A 223 10.99 -9.22 -1.80
N ASN A 224 11.26 -9.86 -2.94
CA ASN A 224 11.61 -9.18 -4.19
C ASN A 224 10.42 -8.98 -5.14
N CYS A 225 9.22 -9.40 -4.72
CA CYS A 225 7.98 -9.21 -5.44
C CYS A 225 8.01 -9.68 -6.90
N ARG A 226 8.79 -10.72 -7.22
CA ARG A 226 8.93 -11.22 -8.60
C ARG A 226 7.71 -11.98 -9.10
N LYS A 227 6.97 -12.62 -8.20
CA LYS A 227 5.77 -13.40 -8.52
C LYS A 227 4.77 -13.19 -7.41
N PHE A 228 3.48 -13.28 -7.72
CA PHE A 228 2.44 -13.26 -6.71
C PHE A 228 1.30 -14.22 -7.06
N LYS A 229 0.54 -14.58 -6.02
CA LYS A 229 -0.77 -15.23 -6.12
C LYS A 229 -1.78 -14.39 -5.37
N GLY A 230 -3.00 -14.34 -5.85
CA GLY A 230 -4.03 -13.51 -5.25
C GLY A 230 -5.42 -13.88 -5.70
N THR A 231 -6.38 -13.08 -5.28
CA THR A 231 -7.77 -13.16 -5.73
C THR A 231 -8.25 -11.78 -6.14
N ILE A 232 -9.27 -11.76 -7.00
CA ILE A 232 -10.02 -10.58 -7.37
C ILE A 232 -11.51 -10.93 -7.45
N SER A 233 -12.34 -10.03 -6.95
CA SER A 233 -13.80 -10.10 -7.11
C SER A 233 -14.28 -8.98 -8.03
N CYS A 234 -15.33 -9.25 -8.80
CA CYS A 234 -15.99 -8.30 -9.70
C CYS A 234 -17.46 -8.71 -9.82
N GLU A 235 -18.36 -7.88 -9.31
CA GLU A 235 -19.79 -8.18 -9.32
C GLU A 235 -20.36 -8.17 -10.73
N ALA A 236 -19.95 -7.19 -11.56
CA ALA A 236 -20.45 -7.07 -12.93
C ALA A 236 -20.10 -8.27 -13.81
N LEU A 237 -19.05 -9.03 -13.48
CA LEU A 237 -18.64 -10.25 -14.17
C LEU A 237 -19.00 -11.54 -13.41
N GLY A 238 -19.66 -11.43 -12.25
CA GLY A 238 -20.01 -12.57 -11.40
C GLY A 238 -18.79 -13.27 -10.78
N TRP A 239 -17.66 -12.57 -10.67
CA TRP A 239 -16.43 -13.09 -10.11
C TRP A 239 -16.42 -12.93 -8.59
N LYS A 240 -16.34 -14.06 -7.89
CA LYS A 240 -16.15 -14.10 -6.44
C LYS A 240 -14.82 -14.78 -6.14
N ASP A 241 -13.90 -14.03 -5.55
CA ASP A 241 -12.57 -14.49 -5.13
C ASP A 241 -11.82 -15.28 -6.21
N THR A 242 -11.91 -14.83 -7.46
CA THR A 242 -11.32 -15.56 -8.58
C THR A 242 -9.81 -15.43 -8.56
N SER A 243 -9.11 -16.55 -8.74
CA SER A 243 -7.66 -16.59 -8.61
C SER A 243 -6.96 -15.78 -9.70
N ILE A 244 -5.99 -14.97 -9.27
CA ILE A 244 -5.06 -14.25 -10.14
C ILE A 244 -3.64 -14.66 -9.78
N THR A 245 -2.80 -14.80 -10.79
CA THR A 245 -1.36 -14.99 -10.59
C THR A 245 -0.62 -14.04 -11.49
N GLY A 246 0.54 -13.54 -11.05
CA GLY A 246 1.32 -12.65 -11.89
C GLY A 246 2.82 -12.82 -11.68
N TRP A 247 3.58 -12.48 -12.70
CA TRP A 247 5.03 -12.41 -12.66
C TRP A 247 5.52 -11.06 -13.15
N LYS A 248 6.54 -10.55 -12.50
CA LYS A 248 7.14 -9.27 -12.81
C LYS A 248 7.94 -9.38 -14.10
N THR A 249 7.55 -8.64 -15.12
CA THR A 249 8.25 -8.59 -16.41
C THR A 249 9.28 -7.46 -16.42
N VAL A 250 8.92 -6.31 -15.84
CA VAL A 250 9.78 -5.12 -15.79
C VAL A 250 9.78 -4.55 -14.38
N SER A 251 10.95 -4.50 -13.74
CA SER A 251 11.13 -3.69 -12.53
C SER A 251 11.26 -2.22 -12.92
N ARG A 252 10.55 -1.33 -12.22
CA ARG A 252 10.62 0.10 -12.45
C ARG A 252 10.84 0.82 -11.13
N SER A 253 11.47 1.98 -11.19
CA SER A 253 11.46 2.92 -10.07
C SER A 253 10.05 3.50 -9.91
N GLU A 254 9.86 4.20 -8.78
CA GLU A 254 8.68 5.01 -8.56
C GLU A 254 8.44 5.96 -9.73
N ARG A 255 7.19 6.06 -10.18
CA ARG A 255 6.78 6.96 -11.27
C ARG A 255 5.54 7.72 -10.86
N ASP A 256 5.60 9.01 -11.09
CA ASP A 256 4.45 9.88 -10.99
C ASP A 256 3.64 9.79 -12.28
N LYS A 257 2.74 8.81 -12.33
CA LYS A 257 1.74 8.70 -13.39
C LYS A 257 0.45 9.31 -12.84
N PRO A 258 -0.24 10.19 -13.61
CA PRO A 258 -1.56 10.64 -13.20
C PRO A 258 -2.47 9.41 -13.13
N VAL A 259 -3.00 9.18 -11.92
CA VAL A 259 -3.89 8.06 -11.62
C VAL A 259 -5.22 8.68 -11.22
N THR A 260 -6.24 8.49 -12.05
CA THR A 260 -7.60 8.94 -11.72
C THR A 260 -8.32 7.84 -10.94
N TRP A 261 -8.64 8.13 -9.69
CA TRP A 261 -9.57 7.32 -8.91
C TRP A 261 -10.99 7.79 -9.23
N VAL A 262 -11.77 6.97 -9.92
CA VAL A 262 -13.11 7.38 -10.36
C VAL A 262 -14.11 7.10 -9.24
N PRO A 263 -14.87 8.11 -8.75
CA PRO A 263 -15.94 7.88 -7.81
C PRO A 263 -17.08 7.09 -8.48
N LEU A 264 -17.69 6.18 -7.74
CA LEU A 264 -18.94 5.56 -8.19
C LEU A 264 -20.02 6.65 -8.18
N LYS A 265 -20.73 6.80 -9.31
CA LYS A 265 -21.94 7.62 -9.30
C LYS A 265 -22.97 6.89 -8.45
N GLU A 266 -23.43 7.54 -7.39
CA GLU A 266 -24.58 7.12 -6.59
C GLU A 266 -25.86 7.07 -7.43
#